data_AF-A0A540WGL9-F1
#
_entry.id   AF-A0A540WGL9-F1
#
_cell.length_a   1.000
_cell.length_b   1.000
_cell.length_c   1.000
_cell.angle_alpha   90.00
_cell.angle_beta   90.00
_cell.angle_gamma   90.00
#
_symmetry.space_group_name_H-M   'P 1'
#
loop_
_entity.id
_entity.type
_entity.pdbx_description
1 polymer ?
#
loop_
_entity_poly.entity_id
_entity_poly.type
_entity_poly.pdbx_seq_one_letter_code
_entity_poly.pdbx_strand_id
1 'polypeptide(L)' 'MTLAHVDEALEKGVRLEAICERLGVAPRTIQRWRKPATAEDRRCGPHTRPANRLSEVERRRILAV' A
#
# COMPACT_ATOMS: atom_id res chain seq x y z
N MET A 1 8.90 3.43 5.65
CA MET A 1 8.19 4.38 6.55
C MET A 1 7.29 3.63 7.53
N THR A 2 6.27 2.88 7.09
CA THR A 2 5.38 2.16 8.02
C THR A 2 6.06 1.08 8.87
N LEU A 3 6.95 0.27 8.29
CA LEU A 3 7.66 -0.77 9.06
C LEU A 3 8.63 -0.20 10.11
N ALA A 4 9.26 0.94 9.82
CA ALA A 4 10.17 1.59 10.76
C ALA A 4 9.46 2.00 12.06
N HIS A 5 8.22 2.49 11.99
CA HIS A 5 7.43 2.80 13.18
C HIS A 5 6.97 1.55 13.95
N VAL A 6 6.75 0.44 13.24
CA VAL A 6 6.48 -0.84 13.90
C VAL A 6 7.73 -1.31 14.65
N ASP A 7 8.91 -1.21 14.03
CA ASP A 7 10.17 -1.58 14.65
C ASP A 7 10.45 -0.75 15.92
N GLU A 8 10.28 0.57 15.84
CA GLU A 8 10.41 1.49 16.97
C GLU A 8 9.48 1.14 18.14
N ALA A 9 8.22 0.79 17.85
CA ALA A 9 7.25 0.41 18.87
C ALA A 9 7.57 -0.95 19.51
N LEU A 10 8.06 -1.91 18.72
CA LEU A 10 8.53 -3.20 19.23
C LEU A 10 9.76 -3.02 20.14
N GLU A 11 10.70 -2.14 19.78
CA GLU A 11 11.86 -1.79 20.61
C GLU A 11 11.46 -1.18 21.96
N LYS A 12 10.34 -0.43 21.97
CA LYS A 12 9.73 0.10 23.20
C LYS A 12 8.92 -0.92 24.00
N GLY A 13 8.91 -2.19 23.57
CA GLY A 13 8.24 -3.30 24.26
C GLY A 13 6.74 -3.43 23.96
N VAL A 14 6.21 -2.71 22.97
CA VAL A 14 4.81 -2.86 22.57
C VAL A 14 4.63 -4.17 21.82
N ARG A 15 3.58 -4.91 22.13
CA ARG A 15 3.25 -6.15 21.42
C ARG A 15 2.85 -5.88 19.97
N LEU A 16 3.27 -6.75 19.05
CA LEU A 16 2.90 -6.67 17.63
C LEU A 16 1.38 -6.62 17.44
N GLU A 17 0.62 -7.38 18.22
CA GLU A 17 -0.84 -7.42 18.14
C GLU A 17 -1.46 -6.04 18.42
N ALA A 18 -1.00 -5.35 19.47
CA ALA A 18 -1.49 -4.03 19.84
C ALA A 18 -1.15 -2.96 18.79
N ILE A 19 0.05 -3.05 18.20
CA ILE A 19 0.45 -2.17 17.08
C ILE A 19 -0.48 -2.40 15.88
N CYS A 20 -0.72 -3.66 15.53
CA CYS A 20 -1.55 -4.05 14.39
C CYS A 20 -3.01 -3.63 14.55
N GLU A 21 -3.56 -3.77 15.76
CA GLU A 21 -4.91 -3.28 16.13
C GLU A 21 -5.03 -1.77 15.90
N ARG A 22 -4.04 -0.99 16.37
CA ARG A 22 -4.02 0.47 16.18
C ARG A 22 -3.86 0.88 14.72
N LEU A 23 -3.08 0.12 13.94
CA LEU A 23 -2.85 0.37 12.52
C LEU A 23 -3.99 -0.13 11.61
N GLY A 24 -4.95 -0.89 12.14
CA GLY A 24 -6.05 -1.47 11.36
C GLY A 24 -5.58 -2.53 10.37
N VAL A 25 -4.48 -3.23 10.67
CA VAL A 25 -3.94 -4.30 9.82
C VAL A 25 -3.78 -5.60 10.60
N ALA A 26 -3.85 -6.74 9.93
CA ALA A 26 -3.53 -8.01 10.58
C ALA A 26 -2.00 -8.15 10.81
N PRO A 27 -1.55 -8.83 11.88
CA PRO A 27 -0.12 -9.13 12.10
C PRO A 27 0.54 -9.83 10.91
N ARG A 28 -0.22 -10.68 10.22
CA ARG A 28 0.23 -11.38 9.01
C ARG A 28 0.59 -10.43 7.86
N THR A 29 -0.01 -9.23 7.81
CA THR A 29 0.32 -8.19 6.84
C THR A 29 1.71 -7.64 7.09
N ILE A 30 2.04 -7.32 8.35
CA ILE A 30 3.38 -6.84 8.74
C ILE A 30 4.43 -7.93 8.48
N GLN A 31 4.16 -9.17 8.87
CA GLN A 31 5.04 -10.32 8.61
C GLN A 31 5.27 -10.53 7.11
N ARG A 32 4.22 -10.35 6.29
CA ARG A 32 4.34 -10.43 4.83
C ARG A 32 5.23 -9.31 4.32
N TRP A 33 4.95 -8.05 4.62
CA TRP A 33 5.74 -6.89 4.13
C TRP A 33 7.23 -6.95 4.48
N ARG A 34 7.62 -7.63 5.56
CA ARG A 34 9.04 -7.86 5.89
C ARG A 34 9.75 -8.82 4.94
N LYS A 35 9.03 -9.62 4.15
CA LYS A 35 9.63 -10.54 3.18
C LYS A 35 10.11 -9.75 1.96
N PRO A 36 11.37 -9.95 1.49
CA PRO A 36 11.90 -9.27 0.30
C PRO A 36 11.02 -9.45 -0.93
N ALA A 37 10.43 -10.64 -1.13
CA ALA A 37 9.55 -10.96 -2.25
C ALA A 37 8.25 -10.12 -2.32
N THR A 38 7.92 -9.40 -1.25
CA THR A 38 6.73 -8.55 -1.14
C THR A 38 7.07 -7.13 -0.64
N ALA A 39 8.33 -6.73 -0.75
CA ALA A 39 8.77 -5.39 -0.38
C ALA A 39 8.19 -4.32 -1.32
N GLU A 40 7.90 -4.70 -2.56
CA GLU A 40 7.32 -3.82 -3.57
C GLU A 40 5.81 -3.99 -3.67
N ASP A 41 5.13 -2.91 -4.07
CA ASP A 41 3.70 -2.94 -4.40
C ASP A 41 3.48 -3.74 -5.69
N ARG A 42 2.73 -4.84 -5.57
CA ARG A 42 2.37 -5.73 -6.69
C ARG A 42 0.90 -5.63 -7.09
N ARG A 43 0.21 -4.54 -6.73
CA ARG A 43 -1.18 -4.34 -7.17
C ARG A 43 -1.22 -4.15 -8.68
N CYS A 44 -1.86 -5.09 -9.38
CA CYS A 44 -1.99 -5.09 -10.84
C CYS A 44 -3.16 -4.24 -11.37
N GLY A 45 -3.53 -3.17 -10.66
CA GLY A 45 -4.65 -2.29 -11.04
C GLY A 45 -5.98 -3.02 -11.30
N PRO A 46 -6.99 -2.32 -11.81
CA PRO A 46 -8.21 -2.95 -12.32
C PRO A 46 -7.94 -3.64 -13.66
N HIS A 47 -8.46 -4.86 -13.83
CA HIS A 47 -8.39 -5.62 -15.09
C HIS A 47 -9.29 -5.05 -16.19
N THR A 48 -10.28 -4.23 -15.82
CA THR A 48 -11.24 -3.64 -16.73
C THR A 48 -11.00 -2.13 -16.87
N ARG A 49 -11.42 -1.59 -18.02
CA ARG A 49 -11.40 -0.13 -18.22
C ARG A 49 -12.55 0.50 -17.44
N PRO A 50 -12.28 1.53 -16.62
CA PRO A 50 -13.35 2.22 -15.91
C PRO A 50 -14.20 3.04 -16.90
N ALA A 51 -15.49 3.19 -16.61
CA ALA A 51 -16.44 3.87 -17.50
C ALA A 51 -16.10 5.35 -17.72
N ASN A 52 -15.47 5.99 -16.73
CA ASN A 52 -15.04 7.40 -16.77
C ASN A 52 -13.63 7.58 -17.33
N ARG A 53 -13.06 6.58 -18.02
CA ARG A 53 -11.74 6.73 -18.65
C ARG A 53 -11.82 7.76 -19.77
N LEU A 54 -10.87 8.69 -19.77
CA LEU A 54 -10.70 9.64 -20.88
C LEU A 54 -10.58 8.91 -22.22
N SER A 55 -11.34 9.40 -23.19
CA SER A 55 -11.13 9.12 -24.61
C SER A 55 -9.77 9.65 -25.05
N GLU A 56 -9.27 9.13 -26.18
CA GLU A 56 -8.02 9.60 -26.75
C GLU A 56 -8.06 11.08 -27.15
N VAL A 57 -9.24 11.58 -27.51
CA VAL A 57 -9.45 12.99 -27.87
C VAL A 57 -9.33 13.88 -26.63
N GLU A 58 -9.99 13.51 -25.52
CA GLU A 58 -9.89 14.25 -24.25
C GLU A 58 -8.46 14.26 -23.73
N ARG A 59 -7.77 13.11 -23.79
CA ARG A 59 -6.38 12.99 -23.33
C ARG A 59 -5.44 13.89 -24.15
N ARG A 60 -5.64 13.97 -25.47
CA ARG A 60 -4.87 14.87 -26.35
C ARG A 60 -5.12 16.34 -26.05
N ARG A 61 -6.37 16.73 -25.74
CA ARG A 61 -6.70 18.11 -25.36
C ARG A 61 -6.01 18.54 -24.06
N ILE A 62 -5.96 17.67 -23.05
CA ILE A 62 -5.31 17.97 -21.76
C ILE A 62 -3.79 18.14 -21.93
N LEU A 63 -3.15 17.31 -22.77
CA LEU A 63 -1.70 17.38 -22.99
C LEU A 63 -1.25 18.57 -23.86
N ALA A 64 -2.18 19.26 -24.52
CA ALA A 64 -1.90 20.41 -25.38
C ALA A 64 -1.87 21.75 -24.61
N VAL A 65 -2.08 21.72 -23.29
CA VAL A 65 -2.05 22.87 -22.38
C VAL A 65 -0.69 22.99 -21.70
#